data_AF-A0A2V9BKM1-F1
#
_entry.id   AF-A0A2V9BKM1-F1
#
_cell.length_a   1.000
_cell.length_b   1.000
_cell.length_c   1.000
_cell.angle_alpha   90.00
_cell.angle_beta   90.00
_cell.angle_gamma   90.00
#
_symmetry.space_group_name_H-M   'P 1'
#
loop_
_entity.id
_entity.type
_entity.pdbx_description
1 polymer ?
#
loop_
_entity_poly.entity_id
_entity_poly.type
_entity_poly.pdbx_seq_one_letter_code
_entity_poly.pdbx_strand_id
1 'polypeptide(L)' 'MLAELRADNRELTRCLRLTHVACEKHNDVATASSIENWIDETERRTWFLSETVRDL' A
#
# COMPACT_ATOMS: atom_id res chain seq x y z
N MET A 1 10.19 -12.04 -10.24
CA MET A 1 8.81 -12.32 -9.82
C MET A 1 8.52 -11.92 -8.37
N LEU A 2 8.95 -12.61 -7.29
CA LEU A 2 8.58 -12.19 -5.92
C LEU A 2 9.22 -10.87 -5.45
N ALA A 3 10.49 -10.64 -5.79
CA ALA A 3 11.17 -9.37 -5.47
C ALA A 3 10.54 -8.17 -6.21
N GLU A 4 10.06 -8.39 -7.43
CA GLU A 4 9.32 -7.43 -8.26
C GLU A 4 7.94 -7.17 -7.68
N LEU A 5 7.17 -8.22 -7.35
CA LEU A 5 5.87 -8.09 -6.67
C LEU A 5 5.97 -7.32 -5.34
N ARG A 6 7.06 -7.52 -4.59
CA ARG A 6 7.36 -6.72 -3.37
C ARG A 6 7.59 -5.25 -3.71
N ALA A 7 8.34 -4.96 -4.77
CA ALA A 7 8.57 -3.58 -5.21
C ALA A 7 7.26 -2.92 -5.66
N ASP A 8 6.42 -3.63 -6.40
CA ASP A 8 5.12 -3.16 -6.85
C ASP A 8 4.18 -2.88 -5.69
N ASN A 9 4.16 -3.73 -4.65
CA ASN A 9 3.36 -3.47 -3.46
C ASN A 9 3.82 -2.21 -2.71
N ARG A 10 5.13 -1.94 -2.64
CA ARG A 10 5.65 -0.69 -2.05
C ARG A 10 5.21 0.53 -2.84
N GLU A 11 5.25 0.43 -4.16
CA GLU A 11 4.81 1.52 -5.05
C GLU A 11 3.30 1.75 -4.94
N LEU A 12 2.51 0.68 -4.83
CA LEU A 12 1.08 0.76 -4.59
C LEU A 12 0.78 1.46 -3.25
N THR A 13 1.46 1.09 -2.15
CA THR A 13 1.30 1.78 -0.85
C THR A 13 1.63 3.27 -0.97
N ARG A 14 2.69 3.65 -1.71
CA ARG A 14 3.05 5.05 -1.96
C ARG A 14 1.93 5.80 -2.69
N CYS A 15 1.38 5.20 -3.74
CA CYS A 15 0.25 5.77 -4.47
C CYS A 15 -0.99 5.94 -3.59
N LEU A 16 -1.35 4.93 -2.78
CA LEU A 16 -2.49 5.00 -1.87
C LEU A 16 -2.33 6.12 -0.82
N ARG A 17 -1.12 6.32 -0.28
CA ARG A 17 -0.84 7.41 0.65
C ARG A 17 -0.97 8.79 -0.01
N LEU A 18 -0.56 8.93 -1.26
CA LEU A 18 -0.78 10.17 -2.02
C LEU A 18 -2.26 10.42 -2.31
N THR A 19 -3.01 9.37 -2.65
CA THR A 19 -4.47 9.46 -2.83
C THR A 19 -5.16 9.84 -1.53
N HIS A 20 -4.73 9.30 -0.40
CA HIS A 20 -5.27 9.66 0.93
C HIS A 20 -5.07 11.15 1.22
N VAL A 21 -3.88 11.70 1.00
CA VAL A 21 -3.62 13.15 1.10
C VAL A 21 -4.51 13.96 0.15
N ALA A 22 -4.77 13.47 -1.06
CA ALA A 22 -5.70 14.12 -1.99
C ALA A 22 -7.14 14.10 -1.47
N CYS A 23 -7.60 12.98 -0.91
CA CYS A 23 -8.91 12.88 -0.28
C CYS A 23 -9.04 13.84 0.91
N GLU A 24 -8.04 13.92 1.78
CA GLU A 24 -8.00 14.88 2.90
C GLU A 24 -8.15 16.33 2.41
N LYS A 25 -7.40 16.72 1.37
CA LYS A 25 -7.48 18.07 0.78
C LYS A 25 -8.88 18.42 0.27
N HIS A 26 -9.64 17.43 -0.20
CA HIS A 26 -10.98 17.61 -0.76
C HIS A 26 -12.11 17.26 0.22
N ASN A 27 -11.79 16.93 1.49
CA ASN A 27 -12.75 16.41 2.48
C ASN A 27 -13.54 15.18 1.98
N ASP A 28 -12.92 14.35 1.12
CA ASP A 28 -13.52 13.11 0.62
C ASP A 28 -13.30 11.96 1.61
N VAL A 29 -14.11 11.94 2.66
CA VAL A 29 -14.04 10.95 3.74
C VAL A 29 -14.36 9.55 3.24
N ALA A 30 -15.32 9.41 2.31
CA ALA A 30 -15.76 8.10 1.83
C ALA A 30 -14.64 7.35 1.09
N THR A 31 -13.93 8.03 0.20
CA THR A 31 -12.79 7.43 -0.51
C THR A 31 -11.61 7.20 0.44
N ALA A 32 -11.30 8.16 1.32
CA ALA A 32 -10.23 8.01 2.31
C ALA A 32 -10.41 6.75 3.18
N SER A 33 -11.59 6.56 3.76
CA SER A 33 -11.89 5.37 4.58
C SER A 33 -11.85 4.06 3.79
N SER A 34 -12.19 4.10 2.50
CA SER A 34 -12.12 2.91 1.63
C SER A 34 -10.67 2.49 1.40
N ILE A 35 -9.77 3.45 1.13
CA ILE A 35 -8.37 3.16 0.80
C ILE A 35 -7.48 2.93 2.01
N GLU A 36 -7.88 3.35 3.22
CA GLU A 36 -7.15 3.05 4.48
C GLU A 36 -6.97 1.54 4.68
N ASN A 37 -8.03 0.75 4.45
CA ASN A 37 -7.92 -0.72 4.52
C ASN A 37 -6.91 -1.26 3.50
N TRP A 38 -6.85 -0.69 2.30
CA TRP A 38 -5.91 -1.11 1.28
C TRP A 38 -4.46 -0.72 1.61
N ILE A 39 -4.25 0.42 2.29
CA ILE A 39 -2.93 0.80 2.80
C ILE A 39 -2.44 -0.27 3.78
N ASP A 40 -3.24 -0.62 4.78
CA ASP A 40 -2.87 -1.64 5.78
C ASP A 40 -2.57 -3.00 5.14
N GLU A 41 -3.41 -3.44 4.19
CA GLU A 41 -3.20 -4.71 3.50
C GLU A 41 -1.94 -4.70 2.63
N THR A 42 -1.65 -3.62 1.91
CA THR A 42 -0.46 -3.53 1.05
C THR A 42 0.84 -3.46 1.85
N GLU A 43 0.81 -2.84 3.03
CA GLU A 43 1.93 -2.86 3.97
C GLU A 43 2.16 -4.26 4.54
N ARG A 44 1.09 -4.96 4.93
CA ARG A 44 1.18 -6.35 5.38
C ARG A 44 1.73 -7.27 4.29
N ARG A 45 1.25 -7.15 3.04
CA ARG A 45 1.78 -7.91 1.89
C ARG A 45 3.26 -7.61 1.66
N THR A 46 3.65 -6.34 1.72
CA THR A 46 5.05 -5.92 1.60
C THR A 46 5.93 -6.57 2.66
N TRP A 47 5.46 -6.64 3.91
CA TRP A 47 6.18 -7.30 5.00
C TRP A 47 6.37 -8.80 4.72
N PHE A 48 5.28 -9.54 4.45
CA PHE A 48 5.35 -10.97 4.16
C PHE A 48 6.25 -11.31 2.96
N LEU A 49 6.16 -10.53 1.88
CA LEU A 49 7.02 -10.69 0.71
C LEU A 49 8.48 -10.34 1.01
N SER A 50 8.75 -9.40 1.92
CA SER A 50 10.11 -9.06 2.34
C SER A 50 10.75 -10.21 3.11
N GLU A 51 10.02 -10.84 4.03
CA GLU A 51 10.50 -12.03 4.76
C GLU A 51 10.67 -13.22 3.81
N THR A 52 9.69 -13.48 2.93
CA THR A 52 9.77 -14.60 1.96
C THR A 52 10.98 -14.47 1.02
N VAL A 53 11.28 -13.27 0.53
CA VAL A 53 12.41 -13.04 -0.38
C VAL A 53 13.76 -13.05 0.36
N ARG A 54 13.78 -12.79 1.67
CA ARG A 54 15.01 -12.86 2.48
C ARG A 54 15.46 -14.30 2.73
N ASP A 55 14.52 -15.22 2.85
CA ASP A 55 14.78 -16.63 3.19
C ASP A 55 14.89 -17.55 1.95
N LEU A 56 14.83 -16.99 0.74
CA LEU A 56 15.06 -17.66 -0.55
C LEU A 56 16.49 -17.42 -1.06
#